data_AF-N2BF13-F1
#
_entry.id   AF-N2BF13-F1
#
_cell.length_a   1.000
_cell.length_b   1.000
_cell.length_c   1.000
_cell.angle_alpha   90.00
_cell.angle_beta   90.00
_cell.angle_gamma   90.00
#
_symmetry.space_group_name_H-M   'P 1'
#
loop_
_entity.id
_entity.type
_entity.pdbx_description
1 polymer ?
#
loop_
_entity_poly.entity_id
_entity_poly.type
_entity_poly.pdbx_seq_one_letter_code
_entity_poly.pdbx_strand_id
1 'polypeptide(L)'
;MKAGLVYGTHDPKTLKKKALGPLGLFIHETGAYTSLAVVTALALSVSLLLTTVGAGWYLAKAHKTQAIADSAALAGQNVVAGYVTIAQVLDSCVLSMGITGVLVGGAGLVLSAVPGLSGAGAQTVQTAKTILDARSKFAKSANSGLQKIEASLPFLVAKNSADVIRANSTDSPEYSGAAIPFPQTSQSKFELDESPQNIDKLEDSAGKMAEQSDQAEESKQQADAALLEGWHADCVDDPYCLYQRAQALSHISLGDNPCYTSSDGWNFGVPLSRARAYYHARYLSESPQASNVEEESKSAARVAFYEYSSQKLNEGHYSQAEDGCVDLDLPLLPSNTQELKQTELYTKKCGP
;
A
#
# COMPACT_ATOMS: atom_id res chain seq x y z
N MET A 1 -25.79 42.55 88.79
CA MET A 1 -25.90 43.99 88.47
C MET A 1 -27.09 44.16 87.51
N LYS A 2 -28.33 44.32 88.01
CA LYS A 2 -28.99 45.62 88.23
C LYS A 2 -28.62 46.69 87.19
N ALA A 3 -29.14 46.53 85.97
CA ALA A 3 -29.43 47.67 85.10
C ALA A 3 -30.92 47.98 85.29
N GLY A 4 -31.21 48.92 86.20
CA GLY A 4 -32.56 49.37 86.48
C GLY A 4 -33.08 50.17 85.29
N LEU A 5 -34.14 49.69 84.66
CA LEU A 5 -35.01 50.54 83.85
C LEU A 5 -35.80 51.40 84.83
N VAL A 6 -35.41 52.67 84.90
CA VAL A 6 -36.10 53.72 85.65
C VAL A 6 -37.54 53.78 85.15
N TYR A 7 -38.48 53.44 86.03
CA TYR A 7 -39.91 53.63 85.78
C TYR A 7 -40.16 55.14 85.75
N GLY A 8 -40.39 55.69 84.56
CA GLY A 8 -40.82 57.07 84.39
C GLY A 8 -42.22 57.23 84.96
N THR A 9 -42.33 57.73 86.19
CA THR A 9 -43.58 58.25 86.76
C THR A 9 -43.92 59.56 86.06
N HIS A 10 -44.64 59.49 84.95
CA HIS A 10 -45.29 60.65 84.35
C HIS A 10 -46.76 60.70 84.81
N ASP A 11 -47.08 61.77 85.54
CA ASP A 11 -48.40 62.24 85.93
C ASP A 11 -49.40 62.17 84.75
N PRO A 12 -50.58 61.53 84.87
CA PRO A 12 -51.45 61.17 83.75
C PRO A 12 -52.29 62.33 83.21
N LYS A 13 -51.79 63.56 83.28
CA LYS A 13 -52.51 64.74 82.81
C LYS A 13 -51.55 65.64 82.05
N THR A 14 -51.44 65.36 80.74
CA THR A 14 -51.14 66.29 79.63
C THR A 14 -50.28 65.67 78.52
N LEU A 15 -50.63 64.46 78.05
CA LEU A 15 -50.32 64.12 76.65
C LEU A 15 -51.45 64.65 75.78
N LYS A 16 -51.33 65.94 75.45
CA LYS A 16 -52.07 66.57 74.36
C LYS A 16 -51.98 65.65 73.14
N LYS A 17 -53.14 65.18 72.66
CA LYS A 17 -53.34 64.61 71.32
C LYS A 17 -52.73 65.56 70.28
N LYS A 18 -51.45 65.40 69.98
CA LYS A 18 -50.79 65.99 68.82
C LYS A 18 -49.50 65.20 68.59
N ALA A 19 -49.42 64.63 67.39
CA ALA A 19 -48.31 63.86 66.85
C ALA A 19 -48.18 62.40 67.29
N LEU A 20 -49.21 61.58 67.01
CA LEU A 20 -48.96 60.21 66.54
C LEU A 20 -49.65 60.09 65.19
N GLY A 21 -48.86 59.97 64.12
CA GLY A 21 -49.37 59.69 62.77
C GLY A 21 -49.93 58.26 62.67
N PRO A 22 -49.77 57.53 61.55
CA PRO A 22 -50.41 56.22 61.32
C PRO A 22 -50.04 55.12 62.34
N LEU A 23 -49.09 55.38 63.24
CA LEU A 23 -48.68 54.54 64.37
C LEU A 23 -49.73 54.42 65.49
N GLY A 24 -50.73 55.32 65.55
CA GLY A 24 -51.81 55.25 66.54
C GLY A 24 -52.76 54.06 66.35
N LEU A 25 -52.73 53.41 65.18
CA LEU A 25 -53.54 52.24 64.87
C LEU A 25 -53.05 50.94 65.54
N PHE A 26 -51.83 50.95 66.08
CA PHE A 26 -51.12 49.73 66.51
C PHE A 26 -50.88 49.66 68.02
N ILE A 27 -51.43 50.59 68.80
CA ILE A 27 -51.28 50.59 70.26
C ILE A 27 -52.66 50.32 70.86
N HIS A 28 -52.88 49.10 71.36
CA HIS A 28 -54.07 48.76 72.15
C HIS A 28 -53.71 48.67 73.64
N GLU A 29 -54.61 49.17 74.49
CA GLU A 29 -54.36 49.54 75.90
C GLU A 29 -54.32 48.36 76.89
N THR A 30 -54.34 47.10 76.44
CA THR A 30 -54.39 45.91 77.32
C THR A 30 -53.26 44.93 77.05
N GLY A 31 -52.05 45.29 77.47
CA GLY A 31 -51.06 44.42 78.16
C GLY A 31 -50.78 42.97 77.70
N ALA A 32 -50.98 42.58 76.45
CA ALA A 32 -50.61 41.26 75.94
C ALA A 32 -50.01 41.33 74.53
N TYR A 33 -48.76 40.88 74.39
CA TYR A 33 -47.98 40.71 73.15
C TYR A 33 -48.01 41.92 72.20
N THR A 34 -47.27 42.95 72.61
CA THR A 34 -47.16 44.25 71.92
C THR A 34 -46.82 44.12 70.43
N SER A 35 -47.73 44.68 69.65
CA SER A 35 -47.84 44.82 68.20
C SER A 35 -46.55 45.06 67.41
N LEU A 36 -45.51 45.66 67.98
CA LEU A 36 -44.25 45.92 67.27
C LEU A 36 -43.53 44.62 66.89
N ALA A 37 -43.46 43.64 67.80
CA ALA A 37 -42.80 42.36 67.53
C ALA A 37 -43.55 41.59 66.43
N VAL A 38 -44.89 41.56 66.48
CA VAL A 38 -45.74 40.93 65.46
C VAL A 38 -45.63 41.63 64.11
N VAL A 39 -45.63 42.97 64.10
CA VAL A 39 -45.45 43.77 62.88
C VAL A 39 -44.07 43.54 62.27
N THR A 40 -43.00 43.49 63.08
CA THR A 40 -41.64 43.20 62.57
C THR A 40 -41.50 41.77 62.07
N ALA A 41 -42.08 40.77 62.76
CA ALA A 41 -42.08 39.38 62.31
C ALA A 41 -42.88 39.19 61.01
N LEU A 42 -44.03 39.86 60.88
CA LEU A 42 -44.85 39.83 59.67
C LEU A 42 -44.15 40.56 58.53
N ALA A 43 -43.54 41.73 58.79
CA ALA A 43 -42.76 42.45 57.80
C ALA A 43 -41.55 41.63 57.31
N LEU A 44 -40.80 41.01 58.21
CA LEU A 44 -39.69 40.11 57.86
C LEU A 44 -40.17 38.89 57.06
N SER A 45 -41.31 38.29 57.43
CA SER A 45 -41.87 37.15 56.71
C SER A 45 -42.31 37.54 55.29
N VAL A 46 -42.96 38.70 55.14
CA VAL A 46 -43.36 39.23 53.82
C VAL A 46 -42.13 39.60 52.99
N SER A 47 -41.12 40.26 53.58
CA SER A 47 -39.86 40.54 52.90
C SER A 47 -39.17 39.27 52.44
N LEU A 48 -39.09 38.24 53.29
CA LEU A 48 -38.49 36.96 52.96
C LEU A 48 -39.25 36.26 51.82
N LEU A 49 -40.58 36.24 51.88
CA LEU A 49 -41.42 35.69 50.80
C LEU A 49 -41.21 36.44 49.48
N LEU A 50 -41.18 37.78 49.51
CA LEU A 50 -40.93 38.57 48.31
C LEU A 50 -39.52 38.35 47.76
N THR A 51 -38.52 38.18 48.62
CA THR A 51 -37.14 37.86 48.21
C THR A 51 -37.03 36.45 47.62
N THR A 52 -37.67 35.43 48.19
CA THR A 52 -37.61 34.06 47.65
C THR A 52 -38.37 33.93 46.33
N VAL A 53 -39.53 34.57 46.21
CA VAL A 53 -40.27 34.66 44.94
C VAL A 53 -39.46 35.41 43.88
N GLY A 54 -38.85 36.54 44.25
CA GLY A 54 -37.96 37.29 43.37
C GLY A 54 -36.76 36.46 42.91
N ALA A 55 -36.08 35.79 43.84
CA ALA A 55 -34.94 34.91 43.55
C ALA A 55 -35.35 33.78 42.59
N GLY A 56 -36.49 33.11 42.83
CA GLY A 56 -37.01 32.06 41.96
C GLY A 56 -37.27 32.55 40.53
N TRP A 57 -37.80 33.78 40.39
CA TRP A 57 -38.02 34.40 39.07
C TRP A 57 -36.71 34.71 38.34
N TYR A 58 -35.69 35.23 39.04
CA TYR A 58 -34.36 35.48 38.46
C TYR A 58 -33.67 34.17 38.05
N LEU A 59 -33.72 33.15 38.90
CA LEU A 59 -33.16 31.82 38.62
C LEU A 59 -33.84 31.18 37.41
N ALA A 60 -35.18 31.23 37.33
CA ALA A 60 -35.91 30.70 36.18
C ALA A 60 -35.52 31.39 34.87
N LYS A 61 -35.33 32.72 34.88
CA LYS A 61 -34.84 33.47 33.72
C LYS A 61 -33.40 33.12 33.35
N ALA A 62 -32.50 33.04 34.34
CA ALA A 62 -31.10 32.69 34.12
C ALA A 62 -30.97 31.30 33.50
N HIS A 63 -31.71 30.30 34.01
CA HIS A 63 -31.72 28.95 33.45
C HIS A 63 -32.21 28.93 31.99
N LYS A 64 -33.24 29.72 31.65
CA LYS A 64 -33.72 29.83 30.28
C LYS A 64 -32.66 30.45 29.36
N THR A 65 -32.03 31.54 29.76
CA THR A 65 -30.97 32.18 28.96
C THR A 65 -29.77 31.24 28.77
N GLN A 66 -29.38 30.50 29.82
CA GLN A 66 -28.29 29.53 29.73
C GLN A 66 -28.64 28.38 28.77
N ALA A 67 -29.84 27.81 28.84
CA ALA A 67 -30.27 26.76 27.92
C ALA A 67 -30.27 27.22 26.44
N ILE A 68 -30.67 28.47 26.18
CA ILE A 68 -30.61 29.08 24.84
C ILE A 68 -29.16 29.28 24.40
N ALA A 69 -28.29 29.76 25.29
CA ALA A 69 -26.87 29.97 25.00
C ALA A 69 -26.15 28.64 24.71
N ASP A 70 -26.43 27.58 25.47
CA ASP A 70 -25.89 26.23 25.24
C ASP A 70 -26.36 25.67 23.89
N SER A 71 -27.64 25.86 23.56
CA SER A 71 -28.18 25.47 22.24
C SER A 71 -27.50 26.22 21.09
N ALA A 72 -27.23 27.51 21.27
CA ALA A 72 -26.51 28.33 20.30
C ALA A 72 -25.04 27.92 20.14
N ALA A 73 -24.39 27.53 21.23
CA ALA A 73 -23.02 27.02 21.21
C ALA A 73 -22.95 25.66 20.49
N LEU A 74 -23.88 24.74 20.77
CA LEU A 74 -23.99 23.45 20.06
C LEU A 74 -24.26 23.65 18.56
N ALA A 75 -25.12 24.61 18.21
CA ALA A 75 -25.40 24.96 16.83
C ALA A 75 -24.13 25.48 16.11
N GLY A 76 -23.38 26.36 16.76
CA GLY A 76 -22.07 26.80 16.28
C GLY A 76 -21.05 25.66 16.13
N GLN A 77 -20.96 24.76 17.12
CA GLN A 77 -20.09 23.59 17.06
C GLN A 77 -20.45 22.65 15.91
N ASN A 78 -21.74 22.49 15.60
CA ASN A 78 -22.20 21.64 14.49
C ASN A 78 -21.68 22.12 13.13
N VAL A 79 -21.56 23.44 12.92
CA VAL A 79 -20.97 24.01 11.70
C VAL A 79 -19.50 23.59 11.55
N VAL A 80 -18.72 23.67 12.63
CA VAL A 80 -17.32 23.25 12.65
C VAL A 80 -17.19 21.74 12.45
N ALA A 81 -18.05 20.95 13.11
CA ALA A 81 -18.09 19.49 12.94
C ALA A 81 -18.40 19.09 11.49
N GLY A 82 -19.33 19.80 10.84
CA GLY A 82 -19.63 19.62 9.42
C GLY A 82 -18.42 19.89 8.52
N TYR A 83 -17.68 20.97 8.78
CA TYR A 83 -16.43 21.26 8.06
C TYR A 83 -15.37 20.16 8.25
N VAL A 84 -15.16 19.69 9.49
CA VAL A 84 -14.21 18.59 9.78
C VAL A 84 -14.62 17.32 9.05
N THR A 85 -15.92 17.01 9.00
CA THR A 85 -16.44 15.84 8.28
C THR A 85 -16.17 15.95 6.79
N ILE A 86 -16.39 17.13 6.19
CA ILE A 86 -16.07 17.37 4.77
C ILE A 86 -14.57 17.16 4.52
N ALA A 87 -13.70 17.72 5.37
CA ALA A 87 -12.26 17.54 5.24
C ALA A 87 -11.84 16.07 5.32
N GLN A 88 -12.38 15.32 6.29
CA GLN A 88 -12.10 13.89 6.45
C GLN A 88 -12.56 13.04 5.26
N VAL A 89 -13.72 13.36 4.68
CA VAL A 89 -14.23 12.67 3.48
C VAL A 89 -13.35 12.97 2.27
N LEU A 90 -12.95 14.23 2.08
CA LEU A 90 -12.06 14.63 0.98
C LEU A 90 -10.69 13.94 1.11
N ASP A 91 -10.12 13.90 2.31
CA ASP A 91 -8.87 13.18 2.58
C ASP A 91 -8.99 11.68 2.29
N SER A 92 -10.08 11.05 2.75
CA SER A 92 -10.37 9.64 2.46
C SER A 92 -10.47 9.36 0.96
N CYS A 93 -11.06 10.28 0.18
CA CYS A 93 -11.12 10.18 -1.28
C CYS A 93 -9.71 10.27 -1.91
N VAL A 94 -8.89 11.23 -1.48
CA VAL A 94 -7.50 11.39 -1.96
C VAL A 94 -6.67 10.15 -1.64
N LEU A 95 -6.82 9.59 -0.44
CA LEU A 95 -6.17 8.34 -0.04
C LEU A 95 -6.62 7.17 -0.91
N SER A 96 -7.94 7.02 -1.10
CA SER A 96 -8.53 5.94 -1.89
C SER A 96 -8.02 5.96 -3.33
N MET A 97 -8.05 7.12 -4.00
CA MET A 97 -7.50 7.25 -5.36
C MET A 97 -6.00 6.94 -5.40
N GLY A 98 -5.25 7.28 -4.35
CA GLY A 98 -3.82 6.99 -4.25
C GLY A 98 -3.54 5.50 -4.17
N ILE A 99 -4.22 4.80 -3.25
CA ILE A 99 -4.11 3.34 -3.10
C ILE A 99 -4.54 2.64 -4.39
N THR A 100 -5.66 3.03 -4.99
CA THR A 100 -6.11 2.46 -6.26
C THR A 100 -5.10 2.70 -7.38
N GLY A 101 -4.56 3.92 -7.53
CA GLY A 101 -3.55 4.23 -8.53
C GLY A 101 -2.29 3.37 -8.38
N VAL A 102 -1.81 3.17 -7.14
CA VAL A 102 -0.64 2.32 -6.85
C VAL A 102 -0.93 0.84 -7.13
N LEU A 103 -2.09 0.32 -6.72
CA LEU A 103 -2.47 -1.08 -6.97
C LEU A 103 -2.61 -1.38 -8.46
N VAL A 104 -3.29 -0.50 -9.21
CA VAL A 104 -3.43 -0.63 -10.66
C VAL A 104 -2.06 -0.52 -11.33
N GLY A 105 -1.20 0.41 -10.90
CA GLY A 105 0.15 0.56 -11.43
C GLY A 105 1.01 -0.69 -11.19
N GLY A 106 0.96 -1.25 -9.99
CA GLY A 106 1.65 -2.50 -9.65
C GLY A 106 1.15 -3.69 -10.47
N ALA A 107 -0.17 -3.82 -10.65
CA ALA A 107 -0.75 -4.84 -11.52
C ALA A 107 -0.29 -4.67 -12.98
N GLY A 108 -0.23 -3.44 -13.47
CA GLY A 108 0.29 -3.12 -14.80
C GLY A 108 1.75 -3.55 -14.99
N LEU A 109 2.62 -3.29 -14.00
CA LEU A 109 4.01 -3.75 -14.04
C LEU A 109 4.14 -5.28 -14.08
N VAL A 110 3.34 -5.99 -13.27
CA VAL A 110 3.33 -7.46 -13.29
C VAL A 110 2.88 -7.99 -14.65
N LEU A 111 1.83 -7.41 -15.23
CA LEU A 111 1.37 -7.79 -16.57
C LEU A 111 2.42 -7.50 -17.65
N SER A 112 3.18 -6.41 -17.50
CA SER A 112 4.30 -6.10 -18.40
C SER A 112 5.45 -7.11 -18.33
N ALA A 113 5.63 -7.81 -17.21
CA ALA A 113 6.66 -8.83 -17.05
C ALA A 113 6.22 -10.23 -17.52
N VAL A 114 4.99 -10.38 -18.05
CA VAL A 114 4.48 -11.66 -18.55
C VAL A 114 4.52 -11.66 -20.09
N PRO A 115 5.20 -12.65 -20.72
CA PRO A 115 5.24 -12.76 -22.17
C PRO A 115 3.84 -12.81 -22.78
N GLY A 116 3.60 -12.01 -23.82
CA GLY A 116 2.30 -11.92 -24.50
C GLY A 116 1.23 -11.06 -23.80
N LEU A 117 1.49 -10.55 -22.58
CA LEU A 117 0.58 -9.63 -21.87
C LEU A 117 1.09 -8.19 -21.77
N SER A 118 2.24 -7.87 -22.37
CA SER A 118 2.88 -6.55 -22.32
C SER A 118 1.96 -5.40 -22.74
N GLY A 119 1.13 -5.60 -23.77
CA GLY A 119 0.13 -4.61 -24.20
C GLY A 119 -0.94 -4.32 -23.15
N ALA A 120 -1.42 -5.35 -22.44
CA ALA A 120 -2.34 -5.18 -21.32
C ALA A 120 -1.65 -4.51 -20.12
N GLY A 121 -0.38 -4.81 -19.88
CA GLY A 121 0.44 -4.14 -18.87
C GLY A 121 0.57 -2.63 -19.14
N ALA A 122 0.92 -2.25 -20.36
CA ALA A 122 1.02 -0.84 -20.77
C ALA A 122 -0.31 -0.07 -20.59
N GLN A 123 -1.43 -0.66 -21.04
CA GLN A 123 -2.75 -0.05 -20.87
C GLN A 123 -3.14 0.11 -19.38
N THR A 124 -2.79 -0.87 -18.56
CA THR A 124 -3.07 -0.85 -17.12
C THR A 124 -2.22 0.22 -16.42
N VAL A 125 -0.94 0.35 -16.76
CA VAL A 125 -0.07 1.44 -16.26
C VAL A 125 -0.58 2.82 -16.68
N GLN A 126 -1.05 2.97 -17.92
CA GLN A 126 -1.65 4.23 -18.37
C GLN A 126 -2.92 4.59 -17.60
N THR A 127 -3.71 3.58 -17.23
CA THR A 127 -4.89 3.76 -16.36
C THR A 127 -4.47 4.22 -14.97
N ALA A 128 -3.43 3.62 -14.39
CA ALA A 128 -2.87 4.03 -13.11
C ALA A 128 -2.39 5.50 -13.12
N LYS A 129 -1.68 5.91 -14.18
CA LYS A 129 -1.25 7.30 -14.39
C LYS A 129 -2.42 8.27 -14.39
N THR A 130 -3.48 7.92 -15.12
CA THR A 130 -4.71 8.73 -15.18
C THR A 130 -5.38 8.88 -13.81
N ILE A 131 -5.41 7.81 -13.00
CA ILE A 131 -5.97 7.83 -11.64
C ILE A 131 -5.13 8.73 -10.71
N LEU A 132 -3.80 8.62 -10.76
CA LEU A 132 -2.89 9.41 -9.93
C LEU A 132 -2.91 10.90 -10.31
N ASP A 133 -3.04 11.21 -11.60
CA ASP A 133 -3.25 12.59 -12.07
C ASP A 133 -4.59 13.15 -11.60
N ALA A 134 -5.66 12.35 -11.69
CA ALA A 134 -6.97 12.73 -11.19
C ALA A 134 -6.94 12.98 -9.68
N ARG A 135 -6.22 12.14 -8.91
CA ARG A 135 -5.98 12.35 -7.48
C ARG A 135 -5.31 13.69 -7.21
N SER A 136 -4.23 14.02 -7.94
CA SER A 136 -3.49 15.27 -7.74
C SER A 136 -4.38 16.49 -8.02
N LYS A 137 -5.13 16.46 -9.13
CA LYS A 137 -6.10 17.52 -9.48
C LYS A 137 -7.22 17.64 -8.44
N PHE A 138 -7.75 16.52 -7.98
CA PHE A 138 -8.79 16.48 -6.95
C PHE A 138 -8.28 17.06 -5.62
N ALA A 139 -7.09 16.67 -5.17
CA ALA A 139 -6.49 17.18 -3.94
C ALA A 139 -6.26 18.71 -4.00
N LYS A 140 -5.77 19.24 -5.13
CA LYS A 140 -5.62 20.70 -5.35
C LYS A 140 -6.96 21.42 -5.27
N SER A 141 -7.98 20.89 -5.93
CA SER A 141 -9.33 21.46 -5.92
C SER A 141 -9.96 21.42 -4.52
N ALA A 142 -9.86 20.28 -3.83
CA ALA A 142 -10.34 20.06 -2.48
C ALA A 142 -9.71 21.04 -1.48
N ASN A 143 -8.38 21.22 -1.53
CA ASN A 143 -7.67 22.17 -0.67
C ASN A 143 -8.12 23.62 -0.92
N SER A 144 -8.28 24.03 -2.18
CA SER A 144 -8.81 25.36 -2.50
C SER A 144 -10.24 25.55 -1.99
N GLY A 145 -11.09 24.53 -2.10
CA GLY A 145 -12.44 24.54 -1.57
C GLY A 145 -12.48 24.65 -0.04
N LEU A 146 -11.70 23.83 0.66
CA LEU A 146 -11.58 23.84 2.11
C LEU A 146 -11.08 25.19 2.62
N GLN A 147 -10.08 25.79 1.98
CA GLN A 147 -9.57 27.11 2.35
C GLN A 147 -10.65 28.21 2.24
N LYS A 148 -11.50 28.15 1.20
CA LYS A 148 -12.62 29.09 1.04
C LYS A 148 -13.71 28.91 2.09
N ILE A 149 -14.07 27.67 2.41
CA ILE A 149 -15.07 27.37 3.46
C ILE A 149 -14.53 27.80 4.82
N GLU A 150 -13.26 27.50 5.10
CA GLU A 150 -12.60 27.85 6.35
C GLU A 150 -12.60 29.36 6.61
N ALA A 151 -12.33 30.17 5.58
CA ALA A 151 -12.41 31.63 5.70
C ALA A 151 -13.81 32.15 6.07
N SER A 152 -14.86 31.38 5.75
CA SER A 152 -16.26 31.72 6.06
C SER A 152 -16.78 31.12 7.37
N LEU A 153 -16.03 30.20 8.00
CA LEU A 153 -16.47 29.48 9.20
C LEU A 153 -16.92 30.40 10.34
N PRO A 154 -16.17 31.46 10.73
CA PRO A 154 -16.60 32.34 11.82
C PRO A 154 -17.96 32.99 11.57
N PHE A 155 -18.23 33.37 10.32
CA PHE A 155 -19.51 33.94 9.93
C PHE A 155 -20.63 32.89 9.95
N LEU A 156 -20.38 31.68 9.45
CA LEU A 156 -21.37 30.59 9.46
C LEU A 156 -21.74 30.17 10.90
N VAL A 157 -20.75 30.10 11.80
CA VAL A 157 -20.96 29.84 13.23
C VAL A 157 -21.83 30.93 13.87
N ALA A 158 -21.49 32.21 13.64
CA ALA A 158 -22.24 33.34 14.18
C ALA A 158 -23.68 33.40 13.65
N LYS A 159 -23.89 33.15 12.35
CA LYS A 159 -25.22 33.11 11.74
C LYS A 159 -26.06 31.97 12.29
N ASN A 160 -25.54 30.74 12.29
CA ASN A 160 -26.29 29.56 12.70
C ASN A 160 -26.69 29.63 14.18
N SER A 161 -25.77 30.09 15.04
CA SER A 161 -26.07 30.32 16.46
C SER A 161 -27.09 31.44 16.68
N ALA A 162 -27.04 32.54 15.93
CA ALA A 162 -28.04 33.61 16.00
C ALA A 162 -29.44 33.14 15.55
N ASP A 163 -29.51 32.33 14.49
CA ASP A 163 -30.77 31.75 14.02
C ASP A 163 -31.39 30.81 15.08
N VAL A 164 -30.56 30.02 15.77
CA VAL A 164 -31.00 29.15 16.88
C VAL A 164 -31.45 29.96 18.10
N ILE A 165 -30.78 31.07 18.44
CA ILE A 165 -31.21 31.95 19.54
C ILE A 165 -32.59 32.54 19.24
N ARG A 166 -32.80 33.04 18.01
CA ARG A 166 -34.09 33.58 17.57
C ARG A 166 -35.19 32.52 17.59
N ALA A 167 -34.90 31.31 17.09
CA ALA A 167 -35.87 30.22 17.05
C ALA A 167 -36.30 29.75 18.46
N ASN A 168 -35.42 29.84 19.46
CA ASN A 168 -35.73 29.49 20.85
C ASN A 168 -36.28 30.66 21.68
N SER A 169 -36.40 31.85 21.10
CA SER A 169 -36.95 33.05 21.74
C SER A 169 -38.46 33.17 21.53
N THR A 170 -39.23 32.26 22.12
CA THR A 170 -40.70 32.20 21.97
C THR A 170 -41.50 33.12 22.92
N ASP A 171 -40.89 33.60 24.00
CA ASP A 171 -41.56 34.43 25.01
C ASP A 171 -40.93 35.82 25.10
N SER A 172 -41.68 36.81 25.61
CA SER A 172 -41.16 38.13 25.95
C SER A 172 -40.28 38.08 27.22
N PRO A 173 -39.08 38.69 27.24
CA PRO A 173 -38.45 39.50 26.19
C PRO A 173 -37.75 38.68 25.10
N GLU A 174 -37.64 39.26 23.90
CA GLU A 174 -36.92 38.66 22.78
C GLU A 174 -35.40 38.58 23.06
N TYR A 175 -34.81 37.40 22.87
CA TYR A 175 -33.37 37.17 23.02
C TYR A 175 -32.66 37.32 21.68
N SER A 176 -31.52 38.01 21.69
CA SER A 176 -30.64 38.15 20.52
C SER A 176 -29.19 37.95 20.95
N GLY A 177 -28.40 37.32 20.09
CA GLY A 177 -27.00 37.02 20.34
C GLY A 177 -26.41 36.19 19.21
N ALA A 178 -25.12 35.88 19.33
CA ALA A 178 -24.40 34.98 18.43
C ALA A 178 -23.23 34.33 19.17
N ALA A 179 -22.89 33.11 18.79
CA ALA A 179 -21.67 32.45 19.22
C ALA A 179 -20.49 32.89 18.34
N ILE A 180 -19.33 33.12 18.96
CA ILE A 180 -18.08 33.47 18.26
C ILE A 180 -17.12 32.29 18.46
N PRO A 181 -16.61 31.66 17.38
CA PRO A 181 -15.65 30.59 17.52
C PRO A 181 -14.30 31.13 18.00
N PHE A 182 -13.64 30.35 18.85
CA PHE A 182 -12.28 30.60 19.31
C PHE A 182 -11.44 29.32 19.14
N PRO A 183 -10.26 29.39 18.48
CA PRO A 183 -9.65 30.56 17.85
C PRO A 183 -10.39 31.04 16.60
N GLN A 184 -10.24 32.33 16.26
CA GLN A 184 -10.84 32.94 15.06
C GLN A 184 -10.07 32.64 13.76
N THR A 185 -8.81 32.24 13.89
CA THR A 185 -7.94 31.83 12.79
C THR A 185 -7.65 30.36 12.92
N SER A 186 -7.81 29.62 11.83
CA SER A 186 -7.46 28.21 11.78
C SER A 186 -5.95 28.03 11.72
N GLN A 187 -5.50 26.85 12.15
CA GLN A 187 -4.11 26.39 11.99
C GLN A 187 -3.96 25.37 10.86
N SER A 188 -5.00 25.19 10.03
CA SER A 188 -4.98 24.30 8.88
C SER A 188 -3.81 24.63 7.94
N LYS A 189 -3.05 23.61 7.56
CA LYS A 189 -2.03 23.70 6.51
C LYS A 189 -2.48 22.86 5.32
N PHE A 190 -2.67 23.52 4.19
CA PHE A 190 -3.10 22.89 2.93
C PHE A 190 -1.94 22.60 1.98
N GLU A 191 -0.72 22.49 2.52
CA GLU A 191 0.48 22.24 1.74
C GLU A 191 0.37 20.88 1.06
N LEU A 192 0.37 20.91 -0.28
CA LEU A 192 0.49 19.71 -1.10
C LEU A 192 1.96 19.56 -1.45
N ASP A 193 2.47 18.34 -1.35
CA ASP A 193 3.73 18.01 -1.99
C ASP A 193 3.54 18.11 -3.51
N GLU A 194 3.99 19.23 -4.08
CA GLU A 194 3.98 19.48 -5.52
C GLU A 194 5.20 18.89 -6.23
N SER A 195 6.03 18.13 -5.51
CA SER A 195 7.12 17.38 -6.14
C SER A 195 6.54 16.59 -7.31
N PRO A 196 7.13 16.70 -8.52
CA PRO A 196 6.66 15.94 -9.66
C PRO A 196 6.71 14.46 -9.28
N GLN A 197 5.54 13.87 -9.06
CA GLN A 197 5.45 12.43 -8.89
C GLN A 197 6.02 11.84 -10.18
N ASN A 198 7.07 11.03 -10.06
CA ASN A 198 7.74 10.39 -11.19
C ASN A 198 6.85 9.27 -11.77
N ILE A 199 5.63 9.60 -12.14
CA ILE A 199 4.66 8.68 -12.73
C ILE A 199 5.15 8.25 -14.12
N ASP A 200 5.89 9.11 -14.81
CA ASP A 200 6.52 8.76 -16.09
C ASP A 200 7.55 7.62 -15.94
N LYS A 201 8.22 7.50 -14.79
CA LYS A 201 9.11 6.35 -14.52
C LYS A 201 8.35 5.02 -14.45
N LEU A 202 7.05 5.04 -14.15
CA LEU A 202 6.24 3.83 -14.10
C LEU A 202 6.04 3.27 -15.51
N GLU A 203 5.78 4.15 -16.48
CA GLU A 203 5.63 3.82 -17.90
C GLU A 203 6.95 3.31 -18.49
N ASP A 204 8.05 4.00 -18.19
CA ASP A 204 9.41 3.56 -18.59
C ASP A 204 9.74 2.17 -18.00
N SER A 205 9.37 1.93 -16.75
CA SER A 205 9.63 0.66 -16.07
C SER A 205 8.81 -0.48 -16.69
N ALA A 206 7.54 -0.23 -17.01
CA ALA A 206 6.69 -1.18 -17.72
C ALA A 206 7.24 -1.50 -19.11
N GLY A 207 7.72 -0.50 -19.85
CA GLY A 207 8.35 -0.69 -21.15
C GLY A 207 9.60 -1.58 -21.07
N LYS A 208 10.48 -1.32 -20.11
CA LYS A 208 11.69 -2.14 -19.88
C LYS A 208 11.36 -3.58 -19.47
N MET A 209 10.36 -3.77 -18.60
CA MET A 209 9.91 -5.11 -18.19
C MET A 209 9.34 -5.90 -19.37
N ALA A 210 8.58 -5.24 -20.24
CA ALA A 210 8.07 -5.85 -21.46
C ALA A 210 9.20 -6.29 -22.39
N GLU A 211 10.17 -5.41 -22.66
CA GLU A 211 11.33 -5.73 -23.50
C GLU A 211 12.14 -6.91 -22.93
N GLN A 212 12.41 -6.91 -21.62
CA GLN A 212 13.12 -8.00 -20.96
C GLN A 212 12.33 -9.31 -20.98
N SER A 213 11.00 -9.24 -20.81
CA SER A 213 10.12 -10.40 -20.88
C SER A 213 10.11 -11.02 -22.28
N ASP A 214 10.02 -10.19 -23.33
CA ASP A 214 10.04 -10.65 -24.72
C ASP A 214 11.40 -11.27 -25.08
N GLN A 215 12.49 -10.64 -24.65
CA GLN A 215 13.84 -11.17 -24.86
C GLN A 215 14.07 -12.51 -24.12
N ALA A 216 13.55 -12.65 -22.90
CA ALA A 216 13.64 -13.89 -22.14
C ALA A 216 12.84 -15.03 -22.80
N GLU A 217 11.65 -14.72 -23.32
CA GLU A 217 10.83 -15.69 -24.07
C GLU A 217 11.49 -16.11 -25.37
N GLU A 218 12.07 -15.17 -26.14
CA GLU A 218 12.82 -15.50 -27.36
C GLU A 218 14.04 -16.37 -27.05
N SER A 219 14.80 -16.03 -26.01
CA SER A 219 15.97 -16.81 -25.58
C SER A 219 15.58 -18.23 -25.16
N LYS A 220 14.43 -18.37 -24.47
CA LYS A 220 13.88 -19.68 -24.10
C LYS A 220 13.49 -20.49 -25.35
N GLN A 221 12.79 -19.88 -26.30
CA GLN A 221 12.41 -20.56 -27.54
C GLN A 221 13.64 -21.02 -28.34
N GLN A 222 14.69 -20.21 -28.39
CA GLN A 222 15.96 -20.59 -29.02
C GLN A 222 16.63 -21.76 -28.28
N ALA A 223 16.64 -21.75 -26.94
CA ALA A 223 17.18 -22.85 -26.15
C ALA A 223 16.39 -24.15 -26.35
N ASP A 224 15.06 -24.08 -26.34
CA ASP A 224 14.17 -25.22 -26.58
C ASP A 224 14.36 -25.78 -28.00
N ALA A 225 14.52 -24.90 -29.01
CA ALA A 225 14.81 -25.29 -30.38
C ALA A 225 16.19 -25.98 -30.51
N ALA A 226 17.22 -25.45 -29.86
CA ALA A 226 18.56 -26.05 -29.86
C ALA A 226 18.58 -27.42 -29.14
N LEU A 227 17.82 -27.55 -28.04
CA LEU A 227 17.64 -28.83 -27.36
C LEU A 227 16.97 -29.86 -28.26
N LEU A 228 15.91 -29.45 -28.97
CA LEU A 228 15.19 -30.29 -29.92
C LEU A 228 16.10 -30.72 -31.08
N GLU A 229 16.87 -29.80 -31.65
CA GLU A 229 17.82 -30.08 -32.73
C GLU A 229 18.91 -31.06 -32.28
N GLY A 230 19.49 -30.84 -31.09
CA GLY A 230 20.49 -31.72 -30.50
C GLY A 230 19.95 -33.13 -30.24
N TRP A 231 18.75 -33.23 -29.67
CA TRP A 231 18.08 -34.52 -29.48
C TRP A 231 17.78 -35.21 -30.82
N HIS A 232 17.35 -34.46 -31.84
CA HIS A 232 17.12 -35.01 -33.18
C HIS A 232 18.41 -35.61 -33.77
N ALA A 233 19.51 -34.87 -33.72
CA ALA A 233 20.80 -35.36 -34.23
C ALA A 233 21.33 -36.60 -33.46
N ASP A 234 21.03 -36.68 -32.17
CA ASP A 234 21.52 -37.76 -31.32
C ASP A 234 20.66 -39.04 -31.37
N CYS A 235 19.34 -38.89 -31.43
CA CYS A 235 18.38 -39.98 -31.21
C CYS A 235 17.43 -40.25 -32.38
N VAL A 236 17.18 -39.30 -33.29
CA VAL A 236 16.20 -39.46 -34.37
C VAL A 236 16.86 -39.91 -35.67
N ASP A 237 16.35 -41.00 -36.22
CA ASP A 237 16.93 -41.67 -37.40
C ASP A 237 16.60 -40.94 -38.71
N ASP A 238 17.58 -40.23 -39.27
CA ASP A 238 17.53 -39.67 -40.64
C ASP A 238 18.95 -39.31 -41.19
N PRO A 239 19.61 -40.14 -42.04
CA PRO A 239 19.42 -41.57 -42.28
C PRO A 239 20.15 -42.48 -41.26
N TYR A 240 20.96 -41.90 -40.36
CA TYR A 240 21.57 -42.59 -39.20
C TYR A 240 21.89 -41.56 -38.10
N CYS A 241 21.37 -41.76 -36.88
CA CYS A 241 21.70 -40.94 -35.72
C CYS A 241 22.91 -41.47 -34.93
N LEU A 242 23.46 -40.65 -34.02
CA LEU A 242 24.59 -41.04 -33.15
C LEU A 242 24.29 -42.31 -32.34
N TYR A 243 23.08 -42.44 -31.80
CA TYR A 243 22.63 -43.61 -31.03
C TYR A 243 22.78 -44.90 -31.83
N GLN A 244 22.18 -44.93 -33.02
CA GLN A 244 22.18 -46.10 -33.89
C GLN A 244 23.57 -46.39 -34.42
N ARG A 245 24.33 -45.36 -34.79
CA ARG A 245 25.70 -45.53 -35.26
C ARG A 245 26.58 -46.16 -34.18
N ALA A 246 26.48 -45.68 -32.94
CA ALA A 246 27.23 -46.22 -31.82
C ALA A 246 26.83 -47.68 -31.55
N GLN A 247 25.52 -47.98 -31.61
CA GLN A 247 24.99 -49.34 -31.42
C GLN A 247 25.41 -50.31 -32.53
N ALA A 248 25.45 -49.86 -33.78
CA ALA A 248 25.72 -50.71 -34.94
C ALA A 248 27.22 -50.99 -35.12
N LEU A 249 28.08 -50.02 -34.80
CA LEU A 249 29.51 -50.10 -35.07
C LEU A 249 30.35 -50.51 -33.85
N SER A 250 29.79 -50.58 -32.65
CA SER A 250 30.51 -50.96 -31.43
C SER A 250 29.73 -51.95 -30.57
N HIS A 251 30.37 -52.49 -29.53
CA HIS A 251 29.76 -53.42 -28.56
C HIS A 251 29.47 -52.75 -27.21
N ILE A 252 29.23 -51.43 -27.20
CA ILE A 252 28.87 -50.70 -25.98
C ILE A 252 27.55 -51.21 -25.39
N SER A 253 27.44 -51.16 -24.06
CA SER A 253 26.24 -51.61 -23.36
C SER A 253 25.08 -50.63 -23.56
N LEU A 254 23.85 -51.07 -23.32
CA LEU A 254 22.68 -50.17 -23.30
C LEU A 254 22.76 -49.11 -22.19
N GLY A 255 23.56 -49.36 -21.14
CA GLY A 255 23.81 -48.37 -20.09
C GLY A 255 24.72 -47.22 -20.56
N ASP A 256 25.68 -47.53 -21.44
CA ASP A 256 26.61 -46.55 -22.02
C ASP A 256 26.06 -45.93 -23.32
N ASN A 257 24.97 -46.49 -23.84
CA ASN A 257 24.24 -46.01 -25.03
C ASN A 257 22.73 -45.90 -24.75
N PRO A 258 22.30 -45.05 -23.80
CA PRO A 258 20.88 -44.88 -23.51
C PRO A 258 20.14 -44.27 -24.70
N CYS A 259 18.92 -44.75 -24.97
CA CYS A 259 18.03 -44.21 -25.99
C CYS A 259 16.97 -43.32 -25.34
N TYR A 260 16.78 -42.10 -25.86
CA TYR A 260 15.81 -41.13 -25.36
C TYR A 260 14.70 -40.92 -26.38
N THR A 261 13.45 -41.18 -25.97
CA THR A 261 12.27 -41.06 -26.83
C THR A 261 11.75 -39.64 -26.98
N SER A 262 12.21 -38.70 -26.15
CA SER A 262 11.88 -37.27 -26.20
C SER A 262 13.05 -36.43 -25.73
N SER A 263 13.05 -35.15 -26.12
CA SER A 263 14.02 -34.14 -25.68
C SER A 263 14.01 -33.90 -24.17
N ASP A 264 12.86 -34.10 -23.49
CA ASP A 264 12.70 -33.82 -22.05
C ASP A 264 13.60 -34.67 -21.14
N GLY A 265 13.93 -35.89 -21.57
CA GLY A 265 14.84 -36.78 -20.84
C GLY A 265 16.30 -36.65 -21.27
N TRP A 266 16.57 -35.86 -22.31
CA TRP A 266 17.86 -35.78 -22.99
C TRP A 266 18.60 -34.48 -22.63
N ASN A 267 19.93 -34.51 -22.70
CA ASN A 267 20.74 -33.31 -22.58
C ASN A 267 22.03 -33.43 -23.40
N PHE A 268 22.73 -32.30 -23.60
CA PHE A 268 23.95 -32.25 -24.41
C PHE A 268 25.13 -33.09 -23.86
N GLY A 269 25.07 -33.56 -22.61
CA GLY A 269 26.07 -34.47 -22.04
C GLY A 269 25.90 -35.92 -22.50
N VAL A 270 24.70 -36.32 -22.94
CA VAL A 270 24.41 -37.66 -23.47
C VAL A 270 25.27 -38.00 -24.68
N PRO A 271 25.28 -37.22 -25.78
CA PRO A 271 26.08 -37.54 -26.97
C PRO A 271 27.59 -37.57 -26.66
N LEU A 272 28.07 -36.69 -25.77
CA LEU A 272 29.49 -36.68 -25.36
C LEU A 272 29.87 -37.97 -24.64
N SER A 273 29.06 -38.39 -23.67
CA SER A 273 29.28 -39.64 -22.91
C SER A 273 29.21 -40.86 -23.83
N ARG A 274 28.24 -40.88 -24.74
CA ARG A 274 28.09 -41.92 -25.76
C ARG A 274 29.29 -41.99 -26.69
N ALA A 275 29.77 -40.84 -27.19
CA ALA A 275 30.93 -40.77 -28.07
C ALA A 275 32.19 -41.29 -27.35
N ARG A 276 32.40 -40.92 -26.08
CA ARG A 276 33.51 -41.44 -25.26
C ARG A 276 33.46 -42.96 -25.15
N ALA A 277 32.30 -43.52 -24.79
CA ALA A 277 32.11 -44.97 -24.69
C ALA A 277 32.35 -45.66 -26.04
N TYR A 278 31.80 -45.10 -27.12
CA TYR A 278 31.95 -45.61 -28.49
C TYR A 278 33.42 -45.71 -28.91
N TYR A 279 34.17 -44.60 -28.85
CA TYR A 279 35.57 -44.59 -29.30
C TYR A 279 36.47 -45.43 -28.41
N HIS A 280 36.21 -45.46 -27.09
CA HIS A 280 36.92 -46.33 -26.16
C HIS A 280 36.67 -47.82 -26.48
N ALA A 281 35.43 -48.22 -26.72
CA ALA A 281 35.10 -49.60 -27.07
C ALA A 281 35.71 -50.01 -28.42
N ARG A 282 35.64 -49.13 -29.44
CA ARG A 282 36.26 -49.36 -30.76
C ARG A 282 37.77 -49.53 -30.66
N TYR A 283 38.45 -48.73 -29.84
CA TYR A 283 39.89 -48.86 -29.60
C TYR A 283 40.26 -50.23 -29.03
N LEU A 284 39.52 -50.70 -28.02
CA LEU A 284 39.80 -51.98 -27.36
C LEU A 284 39.49 -53.21 -28.23
N SER A 285 38.50 -53.11 -29.12
CA SER A 285 38.06 -54.24 -29.96
C SER A 285 38.68 -54.25 -31.36
N GLU A 286 39.50 -53.26 -31.71
CA GLU A 286 40.04 -53.14 -33.07
C GLU A 286 41.08 -54.24 -33.35
N SER A 287 40.86 -54.95 -34.45
CA SER A 287 41.77 -56.00 -34.95
C SER A 287 41.70 -56.07 -36.48
N PRO A 288 42.80 -56.45 -37.18
CA PRO A 288 42.78 -56.63 -38.63
C PRO A 288 41.70 -57.61 -39.08
N GLN A 289 40.93 -57.24 -40.11
CA GLN A 289 39.85 -58.10 -40.63
C GLN A 289 40.35 -59.25 -41.51
N ALA A 290 41.59 -59.15 -42.00
CA ALA A 290 42.24 -60.15 -42.84
C ALA A 290 43.75 -60.15 -42.57
N SER A 291 44.37 -61.32 -42.72
CA SER A 291 45.82 -61.51 -42.53
C SER A 291 46.61 -61.05 -43.77
N ASN A 292 46.58 -59.75 -44.07
CA ASN A 292 47.39 -59.14 -45.11
C ASN A 292 47.96 -57.78 -44.65
N VAL A 293 49.11 -57.41 -45.22
CA VAL A 293 49.88 -56.21 -44.82
C VAL A 293 49.08 -54.91 -44.99
N GLU A 294 48.23 -54.84 -46.01
CA GLU A 294 47.38 -53.68 -46.25
C GLU A 294 46.34 -53.48 -45.13
N GLU A 295 45.71 -54.57 -44.70
CA GLU A 295 44.71 -54.55 -43.64
C GLU A 295 45.33 -54.36 -42.26
N GLU A 296 46.54 -54.89 -42.03
CA GLU A 296 47.32 -54.58 -40.83
C GLU A 296 47.63 -53.08 -40.73
N SER A 297 48.03 -52.46 -41.86
CA SER A 297 48.30 -51.02 -41.91
C SER A 297 47.03 -50.18 -41.68
N LYS A 298 45.90 -50.60 -42.26
CA LYS A 298 44.58 -49.96 -42.04
C LYS A 298 44.12 -50.10 -40.59
N SER A 299 44.31 -51.26 -39.98
CA SER A 299 43.96 -51.49 -38.58
C SER A 299 44.81 -50.62 -37.65
N ALA A 300 46.13 -50.52 -37.88
CA ALA A 300 47.00 -49.61 -37.13
C ALA A 300 46.55 -48.14 -37.24
N ALA A 301 46.13 -47.69 -38.44
CA ALA A 301 45.58 -46.34 -38.62
C ALA A 301 44.24 -46.15 -37.87
N ARG A 302 43.36 -47.16 -37.84
CA ARG A 302 42.11 -47.12 -37.06
C ARG A 302 42.39 -47.04 -35.56
N VAL A 303 43.34 -47.82 -35.05
CA VAL A 303 43.77 -47.78 -33.63
C VAL A 303 44.27 -46.38 -33.26
N ALA A 304 45.15 -45.80 -34.07
CA ALA A 304 45.68 -44.45 -33.83
C ALA A 304 44.58 -43.38 -33.84
N PHE A 305 43.61 -43.50 -34.76
CA PHE A 305 42.46 -42.60 -34.82
C PHE A 305 41.56 -42.75 -33.58
N TYR A 306 41.23 -43.98 -33.16
CA TYR A 306 40.40 -44.20 -31.98
C TYR A 306 41.06 -43.75 -30.68
N GLU A 307 42.37 -43.95 -30.54
CA GLU A 307 43.16 -43.40 -29.43
C GLU A 307 43.06 -41.87 -29.39
N TYR A 308 43.31 -41.21 -30.53
CA TYR A 308 43.23 -39.76 -30.66
C TYR A 308 41.82 -39.24 -30.35
N SER A 309 40.78 -39.87 -30.92
CA SER A 309 39.39 -39.49 -30.68
C SER A 309 39.00 -39.64 -29.22
N SER A 310 39.41 -40.72 -28.56
CA SER A 310 39.14 -40.92 -27.14
C SER A 310 39.81 -39.85 -26.27
N GLN A 311 41.08 -39.52 -26.54
CA GLN A 311 41.79 -38.45 -25.84
C GLN A 311 41.10 -37.09 -26.04
N LYS A 312 40.76 -36.73 -27.28
CA LYS A 312 40.10 -35.47 -27.59
C LYS A 312 38.72 -35.35 -26.94
N LEU A 313 37.88 -36.38 -27.02
CA LEU A 313 36.56 -36.33 -26.38
C LEU A 313 36.62 -36.26 -24.86
N ASN A 314 37.69 -36.74 -24.22
CA ASN A 314 37.89 -36.60 -22.79
C ASN A 314 38.29 -35.18 -22.36
N GLU A 315 38.77 -34.34 -23.29
CA GLU A 315 39.04 -32.91 -23.03
C GLU A 315 37.73 -32.11 -22.92
N GLY A 316 36.66 -32.54 -23.61
CA GLY A 316 35.36 -31.85 -23.57
C GLY A 316 34.66 -31.90 -22.21
N HIS A 317 33.66 -31.06 -22.00
CA HIS A 317 32.85 -31.07 -20.79
C HIS A 317 31.40 -30.71 -21.07
N TYR A 318 30.55 -31.06 -20.11
CA TYR A 318 29.16 -30.63 -20.08
C TYR A 318 28.78 -30.42 -18.61
N SER A 319 28.17 -29.29 -18.33
CA SER A 319 27.56 -28.98 -17.04
C SER A 319 26.32 -28.13 -17.24
N GLN A 320 25.35 -28.29 -16.36
CA GLN A 320 24.12 -27.52 -16.36
C GLN A 320 23.86 -27.00 -14.95
N ALA A 321 23.63 -25.70 -14.84
CA ALA A 321 23.29 -25.03 -13.59
C ALA A 321 21.79 -25.16 -13.27
N GLU A 322 21.41 -24.91 -12.02
CA GLU A 322 20.01 -24.99 -11.55
C GLU A 322 19.08 -24.00 -12.24
N ASP A 323 19.61 -22.88 -12.75
CA ASP A 323 18.88 -21.87 -13.53
C ASP A 323 18.69 -22.26 -15.01
N GLY A 324 19.15 -23.46 -15.39
CA GLY A 324 19.07 -23.97 -16.76
C GLY A 324 20.21 -23.53 -17.67
N CYS A 325 21.16 -22.71 -17.18
CA CYS A 325 22.33 -22.32 -17.97
C CYS A 325 23.20 -23.55 -18.27
N VAL A 326 23.59 -23.71 -19.53
CA VAL A 326 24.41 -24.82 -19.99
C VAL A 326 25.80 -24.32 -20.33
N ASP A 327 26.82 -24.95 -19.74
CA ASP A 327 28.22 -24.78 -20.12
C ASP A 327 28.75 -26.09 -20.68
N LEU A 328 29.16 -26.07 -21.94
CA LEU A 328 29.59 -27.25 -22.67
C LEU A 328 30.77 -26.94 -23.59
N ASP A 329 31.67 -27.90 -23.70
CA ASP A 329 32.67 -27.98 -24.75
C ASP A 329 32.57 -29.36 -25.41
N LEU A 330 32.28 -29.37 -26.71
CA LEU A 330 32.14 -30.57 -27.53
C LEU A 330 33.26 -30.58 -28.58
N PRO A 331 34.39 -31.25 -28.30
CA PRO A 331 35.54 -31.28 -29.19
C PRO A 331 35.19 -31.85 -30.56
N LEU A 332 35.56 -31.13 -31.61
CA LEU A 332 35.36 -31.59 -32.98
C LEU A 332 36.42 -32.63 -33.36
N LEU A 333 35.97 -33.76 -33.90
CA LEU A 333 36.84 -34.79 -34.48
C LEU A 333 36.97 -34.55 -35.99
N PRO A 334 38.13 -34.86 -36.60
CA PRO A 334 38.31 -34.63 -38.03
C PRO A 334 37.39 -35.56 -38.83
N SER A 335 36.55 -34.96 -39.66
CA SER A 335 35.52 -35.62 -40.46
C SER A 335 36.03 -36.09 -41.83
N ASN A 336 37.13 -35.49 -42.31
CA ASN A 336 37.70 -35.74 -43.62
C ASN A 336 39.24 -35.67 -43.61
N THR A 337 39.85 -36.09 -44.71
CA THR A 337 41.32 -36.15 -44.85
C THR A 337 41.99 -34.78 -44.75
N GLN A 338 41.31 -33.69 -45.13
CA GLN A 338 41.88 -32.34 -45.02
C GLN A 338 41.94 -31.90 -43.56
N GLU A 339 40.88 -32.11 -42.80
CA GLU A 339 40.83 -31.85 -41.35
C GLU A 339 41.82 -32.73 -40.60
N LEU A 340 41.91 -34.02 -40.95
CA LEU A 340 42.86 -34.93 -40.30
C LEU A 340 44.31 -34.44 -40.45
N LYS A 341 44.68 -33.90 -41.62
CA LYS A 341 46.02 -33.33 -41.87
C LYS A 341 46.36 -32.14 -40.97
N GLN A 342 45.36 -31.47 -40.42
CA GLN A 342 45.54 -30.33 -39.51
C GLN A 342 45.69 -30.77 -38.05
N THR A 343 45.46 -32.05 -37.75
CA THR A 343 45.56 -32.60 -36.39
C THR A 343 46.93 -33.20 -36.11
N GLU A 344 47.25 -33.32 -34.82
CA GLU A 344 48.46 -34.01 -34.34
C GLU A 344 48.52 -35.47 -34.79
N LEU A 345 47.37 -36.09 -35.12
CA LEU A 345 47.30 -37.46 -35.64
C LEU A 345 48.08 -37.63 -36.95
N TYR A 346 48.14 -36.59 -37.80
CA TYR A 346 48.86 -36.66 -39.08
C TYR A 346 50.38 -36.53 -38.91
N THR A 347 50.82 -35.82 -37.88
CA THR A 347 52.24 -35.58 -37.61
C THR A 347 52.84 -36.61 -36.65
N LYS A 348 51.98 -37.36 -35.92
CA LYS A 348 52.37 -38.49 -35.06
C LYS A 348 52.97 -39.60 -35.93
N LYS A 349 54.23 -39.97 -35.68
CA LYS A 349 54.84 -41.17 -36.28
C LYS A 349 54.08 -42.41 -35.82
N CYS A 350 53.26 -42.99 -36.69
CA CYS A 350 52.66 -44.30 -36.46
C CYS A 350 53.70 -45.40 -36.80
N GLY A 351 54.67 -45.59 -35.90
CA GLY A 351 55.66 -46.70 -35.92
C GLY A 351 56.90 -46.54 -36.81
N PRO A 352 57.95 -47.39 -36.63
CA PRO A 352 58.97 -47.67 -37.65
C PRO A 352 58.42 -48.48 -38.83
#